data_AF-A0A7F5RBR3-F1
#
_entry.id   AF-A0A7F5RBR3-F1
#
_cell.length_a   1.000
_cell.length_b   1.000
_cell.length_c   1.000
_cell.angle_alpha   90.00
_cell.angle_beta   90.00
_cell.angle_gamma   90.00
#
_symmetry.space_group_name_H-M   'P 1'
#
loop_
_entity.id
_entity.type
_entity.pdbx_description
1 polymer ?
#
loop_
_entity_poly.entity_id
_entity_poly.type
_entity_poly.pdbx_seq_one_letter_code
_entity_poly.pdbx_strand_id
1 'polypeptide(L)'
;MAVCAAIVGKDNSPKYFACTNPDEELNFQYKVLSSLDVVEEKLNAANKGSDMRELYLGILYSLETHKIYGYVTNTKIKFIIVAESTNTALRDNEIRSMFRKLHSLRA
;
A
#
# COMPACT_ATOMS: atom_id res chain seq x y z
N MET A 1 2.54 12.57 7.59
CA MET A 1 1.20 12.05 7.95
C MET A 1 0.83 11.00 6.91
N ALA A 2 -0.15 10.12 7.16
CA ALA A 2 -0.71 9.31 6.08
C ALA A 2 -1.62 10.23 5.25
N VAL A 3 -1.25 10.46 4.00
CA VAL A 3 -1.91 11.45 3.12
C VAL A 3 -2.88 10.80 2.15
N CYS A 4 -2.71 9.51 1.87
CA CYS A 4 -3.62 8.75 1.03
C CYS A 4 -3.66 7.27 1.44
N ALA A 5 -4.85 6.67 1.35
CA ALA A 5 -5.06 5.24 1.49
C ALA A 5 -5.94 4.75 0.33
N ALA A 6 -5.51 3.65 -0.29
CA ALA A 6 -6.22 3.05 -1.40
C ALA A 6 -6.37 1.53 -1.20
N ILE A 7 -7.49 1.00 -1.67
CA ILE A 7 -7.78 -0.43 -1.66
C ILE A 7 -8.13 -0.83 -3.09
N VAL A 8 -7.35 -1.77 -3.61
CA VAL A 8 -7.40 -2.24 -4.99
C VAL A 8 -7.74 -3.72 -4.99
N GLY A 9 -8.71 -4.09 -5.81
CA GLY A 9 -9.16 -5.46 -5.98
C GLY A 9 -8.11 -6.35 -6.66
N LYS A 10 -8.37 -7.65 -6.65
CA LYS A 10 -7.51 -8.68 -7.29
C LYS A 10 -7.31 -8.48 -8.80
N ASP A 11 -8.26 -7.80 -9.44
CA ASP A 11 -8.34 -7.48 -10.85
C ASP A 11 -7.83 -6.07 -11.17
N ASN A 12 -7.08 -5.46 -10.23
CA ASN A 12 -6.67 -4.05 -10.30
C ASN A 12 -7.83 -3.05 -10.31
N SER A 13 -9.06 -3.47 -9.94
CA SER A 13 -10.19 -2.54 -9.83
C SER A 13 -10.06 -1.67 -8.57
N PRO A 14 -10.18 -0.33 -8.67
CA PRO A 14 -10.21 0.51 -7.48
C PRO A 14 -11.48 0.23 -6.67
N LYS A 15 -11.33 -0.15 -5.40
CA LYS A 15 -12.46 -0.41 -4.47
C LYS A 15 -12.66 0.72 -3.48
N TYR A 16 -11.59 1.40 -3.11
CA TYR A 16 -11.64 2.55 -2.23
C TYR A 16 -10.41 3.42 -2.46
N PHE A 17 -10.61 4.72 -2.39
CA PHE A 17 -9.57 5.71 -2.47
C PHE A 17 -9.95 6.85 -1.54
N ALA A 18 -9.02 7.27 -0.69
CA ALA A 18 -9.19 8.44 0.15
C ALA A 18 -7.85 9.15 0.29
N CYS A 19 -7.87 10.46 0.10
CA CYS A 19 -6.73 11.33 0.31
C CYS A 19 -7.13 12.51 1.21
N THR A 20 -6.14 13.12 1.86
CA THR A 20 -6.37 14.27 2.76
C THR A 20 -6.64 15.56 1.99
N ASN A 21 -6.05 15.70 0.80
CA ASN A 21 -6.21 16.86 -0.06
C ASN A 21 -6.84 16.45 -1.41
N PRO A 22 -8.11 16.82 -1.67
CA PRO A 22 -8.79 16.51 -2.94
C PRO A 22 -8.07 17.06 -4.18
N ASP A 23 -7.37 18.19 -4.06
CA ASP A 23 -6.67 18.80 -5.21
C ASP A 23 -5.48 17.94 -5.68
N GLU A 24 -4.93 17.11 -4.79
CA GLU A 24 -3.84 16.19 -5.08
C GLU A 24 -4.32 14.76 -5.39
N GLU A 25 -5.64 14.52 -5.40
CA GLU A 25 -6.23 13.19 -5.59
C GLU A 25 -5.69 12.51 -6.84
N LEU A 26 -5.69 13.20 -7.97
CA LEU A 26 -5.20 12.66 -9.24
C LEU A 26 -3.72 12.26 -9.16
N ASN A 27 -2.89 13.07 -8.48
CA ASN A 27 -1.47 12.76 -8.29
C ASN A 27 -1.28 11.50 -7.44
N PHE A 28 -2.05 11.37 -6.36
CA PHE A 28 -2.02 10.18 -5.52
C PHE A 28 -2.56 8.93 -6.23
N GLN A 29 -3.58 9.07 -7.09
CA GLN A 29 -4.07 7.97 -7.93
C GLN A 29 -2.96 7.45 -8.85
N TYR A 30 -2.19 8.32 -9.50
CA TYR A 30 -1.04 7.90 -10.32
C TYR A 30 0.02 7.16 -9.49
N LYS A 31 0.38 7.67 -8.30
CA LYS A 31 1.33 6.98 -7.40
C LYS A 31 0.82 5.59 -7.02
N VAL A 32 -0.46 5.47 -6.65
CA VAL A 32 -1.07 4.18 -6.31
C VAL A 32 -1.04 3.22 -7.51
N LEU A 33 -1.38 3.70 -8.71
CA LEU A 33 -1.36 2.87 -9.92
C LEU A 33 0.05 2.37 -10.24
N SER A 34 1.06 3.24 -10.24
CA SER A 34 2.46 2.84 -10.47
C SER A 34 3.00 1.87 -9.40
N SER A 35 2.45 1.92 -8.18
CA SER A 35 2.84 0.98 -7.13
C SER A 35 2.37 -0.45 -7.37
N LEU A 36 1.34 -0.66 -8.20
CA LEU A 36 0.80 -1.98 -8.48
C LEU A 36 1.80 -2.87 -9.22
N ASP A 37 2.63 -2.30 -10.09
CA ASP A 37 3.66 -3.05 -10.81
C ASP A 37 4.68 -3.65 -9.84
N VAL A 38 5.15 -2.87 -8.86
CA VAL A 38 6.07 -3.34 -7.80
C VAL A 38 5.42 -4.41 -6.92
N VAL A 39 4.12 -4.30 -6.65
CA VAL A 39 3.37 -5.32 -5.92
C VAL A 39 3.38 -6.64 -6.70
N GLU A 40 3.07 -6.62 -7.99
CA GLU A 40 3.07 -7.82 -8.84
C GLU A 40 4.46 -8.47 -8.92
N GLU A 41 5.52 -7.68 -9.06
CA GLU A 41 6.90 -8.18 -9.04
C GLU A 41 7.23 -8.90 -7.73
N LYS A 42 6.90 -8.28 -6.58
CA LYS A 42 7.12 -8.90 -5.26
C LYS A 42 6.30 -10.18 -5.07
N LEU A 43 5.05 -10.21 -5.53
CA LEU A 43 4.21 -11.41 -5.47
C LEU A 43 4.78 -12.54 -6.34
N ASN A 44 5.27 -12.22 -7.53
CA ASN A 44 5.89 -13.19 -8.43
C ASN A 44 7.23 -13.72 -7.91
N ALA A 45 8.01 -12.90 -7.21
CA ALA A 45 9.23 -13.33 -6.53
C ALA A 45 8.94 -14.22 -5.31
N ALA A 46 7.91 -13.87 -4.51
CA ALA A 46 7.50 -14.66 -3.34
C ALA A 46 7.03 -16.08 -3.71
N ASN A 47 6.42 -16.26 -4.89
CA ASN A 47 6.02 -17.59 -5.38
C ASN A 47 7.21 -18.50 -5.73
N LYS A 48 8.44 -17.98 -5.78
CA LYS A 48 9.66 -18.72 -6.13
C LYS A 48 10.56 -19.05 -4.93
N GLY A 49 10.21 -18.60 -3.72
CA GLY A 49 10.99 -18.82 -2.49
C GLY A 49 10.08 -19.16 -1.30
N SER A 50 10.61 -19.86 -0.30
CA SER A 50 9.86 -20.47 0.80
C SER A 50 9.24 -19.52 1.84
N ASP A 51 9.20 -18.20 1.61
CA ASP A 51 8.62 -17.20 2.52
C ASP A 51 7.25 -16.69 2.05
N MET A 52 6.44 -17.62 1.57
CA MET A 52 5.02 -17.42 1.24
C MET A 52 4.21 -17.20 2.53
N ARG A 53 4.32 -16.02 3.15
CA ARG A 53 3.38 -15.61 4.22
C ARG A 53 3.42 -14.16 4.72
N GLU A 54 4.35 -13.30 4.32
CA GLU A 54 4.27 -11.90 4.74
C GLU A 54 3.26 -11.12 3.88
N LEU A 55 2.07 -10.89 4.45
CA LEU A 55 1.03 -10.04 3.86
C LEU A 55 1.48 -8.58 3.73
N TYR A 56 2.44 -8.15 4.54
CA TYR A 56 3.01 -6.81 4.48
C TYR A 56 4.25 -6.80 3.57
N LEU A 57 4.19 -6.02 2.49
CA LEU A 57 5.25 -5.92 1.50
C LEU A 57 6.30 -4.84 1.85
N GLY A 58 6.11 -4.12 2.95
CA GLY A 58 6.98 -3.01 3.33
C GLY A 58 6.79 -1.78 2.45
N ILE A 59 7.87 -1.02 2.34
CA ILE A 59 7.99 0.09 1.38
C ILE A 59 8.08 -0.52 -0.03
N LEU A 60 7.20 -0.08 -0.93
CA LEU A 60 7.23 -0.43 -2.35
C LEU A 60 8.28 0.42 -3.07
N TYR A 61 8.18 1.73 -2.90
CA TYR A 61 9.20 2.68 -3.32
C TYR A 61 9.10 3.97 -2.51
N SER A 62 10.18 4.75 -2.52
CA SER A 62 10.25 6.05 -1.86
C SER A 62 10.53 7.13 -2.89
N LEU A 63 9.79 8.22 -2.77
CA LEU A 63 10.06 9.49 -3.43
C LEU A 63 10.63 10.46 -2.40
N GLU A 64 11.10 11.61 -2.87
CA GLU A 64 11.61 12.69 -2.02
C GLU A 64 10.56 13.13 -0.99
N THR A 65 9.31 13.29 -1.43
CA THR A 65 8.21 13.81 -0.60
C THR A 65 7.36 12.72 0.04
N HIS A 66 7.33 11.51 -0.53
CA HIS A 66 6.39 10.46 -0.11
C HIS A 66 7.02 9.07 -0.06
N LYS A 67 6.59 8.24 0.90
CA LYS A 67 6.84 6.81 0.98
C LYS A 67 5.56 6.05 0.71
N ILE A 68 5.65 5.04 -0.16
CA ILE A 68 4.51 4.21 -0.55
C ILE A 68 4.69 2.83 0.08
N TYR A 69 3.70 2.41 0.85
CA TYR A 69 3.68 1.14 1.55
C TYR A 69 2.63 0.20 0.96
N GLY A 70 2.94 -1.09 0.92
CA GLY A 70 2.07 -2.11 0.35
C GLY A 70 1.73 -3.23 1.32
N TYR A 71 0.49 -3.71 1.25
CA TYR A 71 0.02 -4.89 1.94
C TYR A 71 -0.93 -5.66 1.02
N VAL A 72 -0.78 -6.98 0.93
CA VAL A 72 -1.61 -7.84 0.09
C VAL A 72 -2.21 -8.95 0.94
N THR A 73 -3.53 -9.07 0.87
CA THR A 73 -4.29 -10.13 1.56
C THR A 73 -4.19 -11.47 0.81
N ASN A 74 -4.56 -12.56 1.47
CA ASN A 74 -4.63 -13.88 0.84
C ASN A 74 -5.62 -13.94 -0.34
N THR A 75 -6.65 -13.09 -0.34
CA THR A 75 -7.63 -12.95 -1.43
C THR A 75 -7.14 -12.06 -2.58
N LYS A 76 -5.86 -11.68 -2.56
CA LYS A 76 -5.19 -10.79 -3.53
C LYS A 76 -5.75 -9.36 -3.57
N ILE A 77 -6.45 -8.93 -2.53
CA ILE A 77 -6.79 -7.51 -2.33
C ILE A 77 -5.53 -6.78 -1.86
N LYS A 78 -5.24 -5.65 -2.49
CA LYS A 78 -4.03 -4.84 -2.28
C LYS A 78 -4.42 -3.57 -1.52
N PHE A 79 -3.76 -3.30 -0.41
CA PHE A 79 -3.87 -2.07 0.34
C PHE A 79 -2.61 -1.26 0.13
N ILE A 80 -2.78 0.01 -0.24
CA ILE A 80 -1.68 0.96 -0.46
C ILE A 80 -1.88 2.13 0.49
N ILE A 81 -0.82 2.49 1.22
CA ILE A 81 -0.79 3.69 2.07
C ILE A 81 0.34 4.58 1.58
N VAL A 82 0.04 5.86 1.35
CA VAL A 82 1.01 6.89 1.02
C VAL A 82 1.21 7.76 2.26
N ALA A 83 2.46 7.92 2.68
CA ALA A 83 2.84 8.77 3.79
C ALA A 83 3.89 9.79 3.36
N GLU A 84 3.90 10.96 3.99
CA GLU A 84 4.97 11.94 3.78
C GLU A 84 6.33 11.41 4.27
N SER A 85 7.38 11.62 3.47
CA SER A 85 8.75 11.18 3.77
C SER A 85 9.35 11.87 4.99
N THR A 86 8.96 13.11 5.27
CA THR A 86 9.44 13.93 6.40
C THR A 86 8.85 13.50 7.73
N ASN A 87 7.81 12.66 7.72
CA ASN A 87 7.14 12.25 8.95
C ASN A 87 7.86 11.04 9.58
N THR A 88 8.57 11.29 10.67
CA THR A 88 9.29 10.27 11.44
C THR A 88 8.42 9.50 12.45
N ALA A 89 7.17 9.94 12.66
CA ALA A 89 6.23 9.30 13.58
C ALA A 89 5.62 8.01 13.00
N LEU A 90 5.46 7.93 11.68
CA LEU A 90 5.00 6.72 11.00
C LEU A 90 6.13 5.71 10.85
N ARG A 91 6.43 5.03 11.95
CA ARG A 91 7.34 3.89 11.97
C ARG A 91 6.68 2.67 11.32
N ASP A 92 7.51 1.74 10.87
CA ASP A 92 7.06 0.53 10.19
C ASP A 92 6.03 -0.29 11.01
N ASN A 93 6.18 -0.34 12.33
CA ASN A 93 5.22 -0.99 13.24
C ASN A 93 3.83 -0.34 13.22
N GLU A 94 3.76 1.00 13.14
CA GLU A 94 2.50 1.73 13.07
C GLU A 94 1.79 1.46 11.73
N ILE A 95 2.56 1.45 10.63
CA ILE A 95 2.04 1.12 9.30
C ILE A 95 1.51 -0.32 9.26
N ARG A 96 2.28 -1.29 9.81
CA ARG A 96 1.82 -2.67 9.97
C ARG A 96 0.53 -2.77 10.78
N SER A 97 0.41 -2.00 11.87
CA SER A 97 -0.81 -1.92 12.69
C SER A 97 -2.00 -1.36 11.92
N MET A 98 -1.80 -0.28 11.15
CA MET A 98 -2.83 0.30 10.28
C MET A 98 -3.33 -0.73 9.26
N PHE A 99 -2.43 -1.44 8.57
CA PHE A 99 -2.81 -2.47 7.61
C PHE A 99 -3.58 -3.62 8.26
N ARG A 100 -3.18 -4.07 9.46
CA ARG A 100 -3.92 -5.11 10.19
C ARG A 100 -5.34 -4.66 10.54
N LYS A 101 -5.52 -3.42 10.97
CA LYS A 101 -6.85 -2.84 11.24
C LYS A 101 -7.70 -2.72 9.97
N LEU A 102 -7.12 -2.27 8.87
CA LEU A 102 -7.80 -2.22 7.57
C LEU A 102 -8.22 -3.62 7.09
N HIS A 103 -7.33 -4.60 7.27
CA HIS A 103 -7.63 -5.99 6.95
C HIS A 103 -8.77 -6.51 7.82
N SER A 104 -8.77 -6.31 9.14
CA SER A 104 -9.85 -6.80 10.00
C SER A 104 -11.22 -6.18 9.70
N LEU A 105 -11.26 -4.98 9.11
CA LEU A 105 -12.52 -4.33 8.70
C LEU A 105 -13.08 -4.87 7.38
N ARG A 106 -12.25 -5.54 6.56
CA ARG A 106 -12.62 -6.01 5.20
C ARG A 106 -12.32 -7.50 4.95
N ALA A 107 -11.84 -8.23 5.96
CA ALA A 107 -11.61 -9.68 5.94
C ALA A 107 -12.90 -10.46 6.09
#